data_AF-A0A0L0LE13-F1
#
_entry.id   AF-A0A0L0LE13-F1
#
_cell.length_a   1.000
_cell.length_b   1.000
_cell.length_c   1.000
_cell.angle_alpha   90.00
_cell.angle_beta   90.00
_cell.angle_gamma   90.00
#
_symmetry.space_group_name_H-M   'P 1'
#
loop_
_entity.id
_entity.type
_entity.pdbx_description
1 polymer ?
#
loop_
_entity_poly.entity_id
_entity_poly.type
_entity_poly.pdbx_seq_one_letter_code
_entity_poly.pdbx_strand_id
1 'polypeptide(L)'
;MTITAKHIQRSNIIVTYPDNSLPLPEASQMFALYPGDISKGSIFSDTPSLMTRIFEFPSIGVQWIFEPSRIRIEDRMIRQPGDSKLAHELLRVLEVLYLNMHPSAYGFNYDIIYRVNPIIPTREIMESFVDSASLEDIKDFGWQYTLAKDKGRRTETYFFKAVSPIEYSIHANFHFNETTLPSNTELQAAFEKKYISTDDSLLHMSFS
;
A
#
# COMPACT_ATOMS: atom_id res chain seq x y z
N MET A 1 -21.48 -2.12 -13.65
CA MET A 1 -20.32 -3.03 -13.74
C MET A 1 -20.35 -3.96 -12.53
N THR A 2 -20.28 -5.27 -12.71
CA THR A 2 -20.39 -6.26 -11.60
C THR A 2 -19.05 -6.94 -11.36
N ILE A 3 -18.59 -6.91 -10.10
CA ILE A 3 -17.36 -7.60 -9.66
C ILE A 3 -17.66 -9.09 -9.47
N THR A 4 -16.85 -9.93 -10.10
CA THR A 4 -16.96 -11.41 -10.05
C THR A 4 -15.85 -12.05 -9.24
N ALA A 5 -14.68 -11.39 -9.15
CA ALA A 5 -13.60 -11.78 -8.26
C ALA A 5 -12.81 -10.53 -7.84
N LYS A 6 -12.22 -10.61 -6.64
CA LYS A 6 -11.33 -9.59 -6.05
C LYS A 6 -10.14 -10.31 -5.44
N HIS A 7 -8.94 -9.93 -5.81
CA HIS A 7 -7.69 -10.52 -5.33
C HIS A 7 -6.72 -9.43 -4.92
N ILE A 8 -6.33 -9.40 -3.65
CA ILE A 8 -5.28 -8.50 -3.17
C ILE A 8 -3.93 -9.06 -3.61
N GLN A 9 -3.06 -8.24 -4.18
CA GLN A 9 -1.69 -8.62 -4.54
C GLN A 9 -0.69 -8.11 -3.52
N ARG A 10 -0.96 -6.95 -2.95
CA ARG A 10 -0.09 -6.32 -1.96
C ARG A 10 -0.91 -5.42 -1.05
N SER A 11 -0.50 -5.36 0.21
CA SER A 11 -0.99 -4.38 1.16
C SER A 11 0.10 -3.94 2.10
N ASN A 12 0.15 -2.65 2.41
CA ASN A 12 1.13 -2.13 3.35
C ASN A 12 0.60 -0.90 4.10
N ILE A 13 1.19 -0.68 5.27
CA ILE A 13 1.06 0.56 6.03
C ILE A 13 2.39 1.30 5.92
N ILE A 14 2.31 2.61 5.68
CA ILE A 14 3.46 3.50 5.62
C ILE A 14 3.29 4.58 6.68
N VAL A 15 4.39 4.91 7.35
CA VAL A 15 4.50 6.08 8.22
C VAL A 15 5.63 6.93 7.70
N THR A 16 5.40 8.23 7.54
CA THR A 16 6.41 9.18 7.07
C THR A 16 6.82 10.13 8.18
N TYR A 17 8.03 10.63 8.09
CA TYR A 17 8.66 11.56 9.01
C TYR A 17 9.24 12.73 8.21
N PRO A 18 9.61 13.84 8.87
CA PRO A 18 10.34 14.92 8.19
C PRO A 18 11.61 14.36 7.51
N ASP A 19 12.01 14.97 6.39
CA ASP A 19 13.11 14.43 5.58
C ASP A 19 14.40 14.23 6.37
N ASN A 20 15.01 13.05 6.17
CA ASN A 20 16.24 12.61 6.84
C ASN A 20 16.21 12.63 8.38
N SER A 21 15.02 12.61 8.99
CA SER A 21 14.88 12.60 10.45
C SER A 21 14.86 11.19 11.04
N LEU A 22 14.71 10.15 10.23
CA LEU A 22 14.60 8.77 10.70
C LEU A 22 15.96 8.07 10.75
N PRO A 23 16.48 7.74 11.95
CA PRO A 23 17.64 6.86 12.05
C PRO A 23 17.25 5.44 11.61
N LEU A 24 18.06 4.83 10.75
CA LEU A 24 17.85 3.45 10.33
C LEU A 24 18.15 2.51 11.51
N PRO A 25 17.30 1.51 11.77
CA PRO A 25 17.49 0.65 12.93
C PRO A 25 18.62 -0.33 12.67
N GLU A 26 19.41 -0.62 13.70
CA GLU A 26 20.44 -1.66 13.63
C GLU A 26 19.79 -3.05 13.54
N ALA A 27 20.47 -3.97 12.85
CA ALA A 27 19.91 -5.30 12.65
C ALA A 27 19.65 -6.05 13.97
N SER A 28 20.53 -5.86 14.96
CA SER A 28 20.36 -6.42 16.30
C SER A 28 19.09 -5.91 17.00
N GLN A 29 18.75 -4.64 16.84
CA GLN A 29 17.55 -4.04 17.42
C GLN A 29 16.28 -4.64 16.80
N MET A 30 16.26 -4.78 15.47
CA MET A 30 15.14 -5.40 14.78
C MET A 30 15.01 -6.88 15.12
N PHE A 31 16.09 -7.67 15.06
CA PHE A 31 16.02 -9.10 15.37
C PHE A 31 15.66 -9.39 16.84
N ALA A 32 16.04 -8.52 17.78
CA ALA A 32 15.63 -8.65 19.18
C ALA A 32 14.10 -8.56 19.36
N LEU A 33 13.39 -7.88 18.45
CA LEU A 33 11.93 -7.79 18.46
C LEU A 33 11.22 -9.07 17.96
N TYR A 34 11.96 -10.01 17.37
CA TYR A 34 11.41 -11.23 16.77
C TYR A 34 12.22 -12.48 17.19
N PRO A 35 12.28 -12.81 18.50
CA PRO A 35 13.13 -13.89 18.99
C PRO A 35 12.61 -15.29 18.63
N GLY A 36 13.50 -16.27 18.69
CA GLY A 36 13.17 -17.70 18.56
C GLY A 36 12.68 -18.07 17.16
N ASP A 37 11.63 -18.89 17.07
CA ASP A 37 11.10 -19.40 15.81
C ASP A 37 10.56 -18.30 14.87
N ILE A 38 10.28 -17.10 15.41
CA ILE A 38 9.76 -15.97 14.65
C ILE A 38 10.82 -15.39 13.68
N SER A 39 12.10 -15.40 14.05
CA SER A 39 13.21 -14.95 13.18
C SER A 39 13.79 -16.07 12.31
N LYS A 40 13.21 -17.28 12.35
CA LYS A 40 13.71 -18.39 11.56
C LYS A 40 13.59 -18.08 10.06
N GLY A 41 14.73 -18.14 9.36
CA GLY A 41 14.79 -17.84 7.94
C GLY A 41 14.67 -16.35 7.61
N SER A 42 14.78 -15.45 8.60
CA SER A 42 14.76 -14.02 8.35
C SER A 42 15.92 -13.54 7.50
N ILE A 43 15.65 -12.52 6.69
CA ILE A 43 16.62 -11.92 5.77
C ILE A 43 16.81 -10.45 6.17
N PHE A 44 18.06 -9.99 6.16
CA PHE A 44 18.41 -8.59 6.24
C PHE A 44 19.13 -8.17 4.98
N SER A 45 18.71 -7.05 4.39
CA SER A 45 19.37 -6.41 3.25
C SER A 45 19.63 -4.96 3.57
N ASP A 46 20.90 -4.56 3.54
CA ASP A 46 21.32 -3.17 3.68
C ASP A 46 21.76 -2.66 2.30
N THR A 47 21.18 -1.55 1.85
CA THR A 47 21.57 -0.86 0.63
C THR A 47 22.06 0.54 0.98
N PRO A 48 23.35 0.72 1.32
CA PRO A 48 23.87 1.99 1.81
C PRO A 48 23.70 3.15 0.83
N SER A 49 23.83 2.89 -0.48
CA SER A 49 23.66 3.90 -1.53
C SER A 49 22.25 4.48 -1.59
N LEU A 50 21.25 3.72 -1.13
CA LEU A 50 19.85 4.14 -1.07
C LEU A 50 19.42 4.48 0.37
N MET A 51 20.33 4.38 1.34
CA MET A 51 20.05 4.49 2.77
C MET A 51 18.81 3.67 3.18
N THR A 52 18.71 2.46 2.62
CA THR A 52 17.53 1.59 2.79
C THR A 52 17.92 0.32 3.51
N ARG A 53 17.20 -0.01 4.58
CA ARG A 53 17.33 -1.29 5.30
C ARG A 53 16.04 -2.07 5.19
N ILE A 54 16.13 -3.33 4.76
CA ILE A 54 14.99 -4.24 4.58
C ILE A 54 15.17 -5.44 5.51
N PHE A 55 14.11 -5.76 6.26
CA PHE A 55 14.06 -6.93 7.13
C PHE A 55 12.86 -7.79 6.76
N GLU A 56 13.10 -9.06 6.46
CA GLU A 56 12.04 -10.02 6.17
C GLU A 56 11.92 -11.04 7.31
N PHE A 57 10.69 -11.28 7.74
CA PHE A 57 10.35 -12.27 8.77
C PHE A 57 9.34 -13.29 8.19
N PRO A 58 9.82 -14.30 7.45
CA PRO A 58 8.96 -15.23 6.72
C PRO A 58 7.96 -15.99 7.61
N SER A 59 8.37 -16.38 8.83
CA SER A 59 7.52 -17.11 9.78
C SER A 59 6.21 -16.39 10.11
N ILE A 60 6.20 -15.06 10.08
CA ILE A 60 5.01 -14.22 10.34
C ILE A 60 4.50 -13.49 9.10
N GLY A 61 5.19 -13.64 7.97
CA GLY A 61 4.80 -13.08 6.67
C GLY A 61 4.92 -11.57 6.62
N VAL A 62 5.92 -10.97 7.27
CA VAL A 62 6.08 -9.50 7.32
C VAL A 62 7.42 -9.10 6.70
N GLN A 63 7.41 -8.01 5.94
CA GLN A 63 8.61 -7.32 5.49
C GLN A 63 8.58 -5.87 5.99
N TRP A 64 9.70 -5.43 6.56
CA TRP A 64 9.94 -4.06 6.97
C TRP A 64 10.92 -3.39 6.02
N ILE A 65 10.64 -2.14 5.70
CA ILE A 65 11.48 -1.31 4.86
C ILE A 65 11.65 0.03 5.55
N PHE A 66 12.89 0.37 5.86
CA PHE A 66 13.28 1.60 6.51
C PHE A 66 14.05 2.47 5.53
N GLU A 67 13.61 3.70 5.38
CA GLU A 67 14.22 4.76 4.57
C GLU A 67 14.32 6.04 5.43
N PRO A 68 15.19 7.02 5.10
CA PRO A 68 15.47 8.16 5.98
C PRO A 68 14.26 9.06 6.32
N SER A 69 13.17 8.96 5.57
CA SER A 69 11.94 9.73 5.78
C SER A 69 10.69 8.86 5.93
N ARG A 70 10.79 7.52 5.88
CA ARG A 70 9.61 6.65 5.99
C ARG A 70 9.93 5.24 6.45
N ILE A 71 8.93 4.66 7.11
CA ILE A 71 8.88 3.25 7.49
C ILE A 71 7.70 2.62 6.75
N ARG A 72 7.92 1.47 6.14
CA ARG A 72 6.88 0.67 5.51
C ARG A 72 6.88 -0.74 6.08
N ILE A 73 5.70 -1.24 6.39
CA ILE A 73 5.47 -2.64 6.75
C ILE A 73 4.53 -3.27 5.73
N GLU A 74 4.94 -4.40 5.16
CA GLU A 74 4.20 -5.12 4.11
C GLU A 74 3.80 -6.51 4.56
N ASP A 75 2.62 -6.95 4.11
CA ASP A 75 2.25 -8.35 4.21
C ASP A 75 2.80 -9.15 3.02
N ARG A 76 3.61 -10.16 3.32
CA ARG A 76 4.22 -11.07 2.34
C ARG A 76 3.41 -12.36 2.14
N MET A 77 2.40 -12.60 2.98
CA MET A 77 1.50 -13.75 2.85
C MET A 77 0.23 -13.45 2.05
N ILE A 78 0.05 -12.21 1.58
CA ILE A 78 -1.09 -11.80 0.74
C ILE A 78 -2.43 -12.08 1.46
N ARG A 79 -2.47 -11.82 2.77
CA ARG A 79 -3.68 -11.96 3.58
C ARG A 79 -4.62 -10.81 3.30
N GLN A 80 -5.89 -11.02 3.65
CA GLN A 80 -6.84 -9.92 3.69
C GLN A 80 -6.41 -8.91 4.78
N PRO A 81 -6.68 -7.61 4.60
CA PRO A 81 -6.26 -6.58 5.56
C PRO A 81 -6.66 -6.87 7.01
N GLY A 82 -7.83 -7.48 7.23
CA GLY A 82 -8.31 -7.84 8.58
C GLY A 82 -7.60 -9.02 9.23
N ASP A 83 -6.99 -9.89 8.44
CA ASP A 83 -6.17 -10.99 8.92
C ASP A 83 -4.69 -10.60 9.05
N SER A 84 -4.30 -9.49 8.41
CA SER A 84 -2.95 -8.96 8.47
C SER A 84 -2.74 -8.24 9.79
N LYS A 85 -1.75 -8.65 10.59
CA LYS A 85 -1.42 -8.00 11.87
C LYS A 85 -0.53 -6.76 11.68
N LEU A 86 -0.66 -6.05 10.55
CA LEU A 86 0.29 -4.99 10.18
C LEU A 86 0.22 -3.78 11.13
N ALA A 87 -0.98 -3.38 11.57
CA ALA A 87 -1.11 -2.26 12.51
C ALA A 87 -0.45 -2.57 13.86
N HIS A 88 -0.62 -3.80 14.35
CA HIS A 88 -0.02 -4.26 15.59
C HIS A 88 1.50 -4.26 15.52
N GLU A 89 2.06 -4.88 14.48
CA GLU A 89 3.50 -4.93 14.28
C GLU A 89 4.09 -3.53 14.06
N LEU A 90 3.39 -2.67 13.30
CA LEU A 90 3.77 -1.26 13.11
C LEU A 90 3.96 -0.55 14.44
N LEU A 91 2.90 -0.48 15.25
CA LEU A 91 2.94 0.27 16.51
C LEU A 91 3.95 -0.34 17.49
N ARG A 92 4.05 -1.66 17.56
CA ARG A 92 5.04 -2.35 18.40
C ARG A 92 6.48 -1.95 18.08
N VAL A 93 6.84 -1.89 16.79
CA VAL A 93 8.19 -1.47 16.38
C VAL A 93 8.40 0.02 16.64
N LEU A 94 7.40 0.87 16.36
CA LEU A 94 7.50 2.30 16.62
C LEU A 94 7.65 2.61 18.11
N GLU A 95 6.92 1.92 18.98
CA GLU A 95 7.01 2.07 20.43
C GLU A 95 8.39 1.69 20.98
N VAL A 96 9.05 0.68 20.41
CA VAL A 96 10.37 0.23 20.91
C VAL A 96 11.53 1.01 20.28
N LEU A 97 11.48 1.29 18.98
CA LEU A 97 12.61 1.88 18.25
C LEU A 97 12.48 3.39 18.07
N TYR A 98 11.27 3.94 18.15
CA TYR A 98 10.96 5.31 17.73
C TYR A 98 10.00 6.04 18.70
N LEU A 99 10.01 5.67 19.98
CA LEU A 99 9.04 6.14 21.00
C LEU A 99 8.80 7.66 21.04
N ASN A 100 9.86 8.44 20.83
CA ASN A 100 9.82 9.91 20.92
C ASN A 100 9.75 10.60 19.56
N MET A 101 9.54 9.85 18.48
CA MET A 101 9.46 10.40 17.14
C MET A 101 8.00 10.63 16.74
N HIS A 102 7.72 11.82 16.25
CA HIS A 102 6.40 12.18 15.74
C HIS A 102 6.38 12.01 14.22
N PRO A 103 5.48 11.16 13.68
CA PRO A 103 5.30 11.08 12.24
C PRO A 103 4.77 12.40 11.69
N SER A 104 5.02 12.63 10.40
CA SER A 104 4.39 13.72 9.64
C SER A 104 3.06 13.29 9.03
N ALA A 105 2.98 12.03 8.62
CA ALA A 105 1.79 11.45 8.03
C ALA A 105 1.84 9.92 8.13
N TYR A 106 0.71 9.28 7.85
CA TYR A 106 0.64 7.84 7.63
C TYR A 106 -0.25 7.54 6.42
N GLY A 107 -0.20 6.31 5.95
CA GLY A 107 -1.02 5.89 4.84
C GLY A 107 -1.07 4.40 4.63
N PHE A 108 -1.97 4.00 3.75
CA PHE A 108 -2.21 2.63 3.36
C PHE A 108 -2.08 2.50 1.86
N ASN A 109 -1.48 1.41 1.40
CA ASN A 109 -1.48 1.07 -0.01
C ASN A 109 -2.06 -0.32 -0.22
N TYR A 110 -2.85 -0.46 -1.29
CA TYR A 110 -3.38 -1.72 -1.75
C TYR A 110 -3.15 -1.85 -3.25
N ASP A 111 -2.60 -2.98 -3.66
CA ASP A 111 -2.61 -3.43 -5.04
C ASP A 111 -3.68 -4.52 -5.15
N ILE A 112 -4.70 -4.30 -5.98
CA ILE A 112 -5.87 -5.18 -6.07
C ILE A 112 -6.16 -5.47 -7.54
N ILE A 113 -6.34 -6.75 -7.87
CA ILE A 113 -6.90 -7.18 -9.15
C ILE A 113 -8.39 -7.46 -8.96
N TYR A 114 -9.20 -6.87 -9.82
CA TYR A 114 -10.62 -7.15 -9.91
C TYR A 114 -10.93 -7.81 -11.25
N ARG A 115 -11.83 -8.79 -11.22
CA ARG A 115 -12.42 -9.39 -12.42
C ARG A 115 -13.87 -8.99 -12.54
N VAL A 116 -14.32 -8.62 -13.72
CA VAL A 116 -15.69 -8.11 -13.95
C VAL A 116 -16.43 -8.74 -15.11
N ASN A 117 -17.76 -8.60 -15.09
CA ASN A 117 -18.67 -9.25 -16.02
C ASN A 117 -19.20 -8.40 -17.19
N PRO A 118 -18.68 -7.19 -17.47
CA PRO A 118 -18.58 -6.76 -18.86
C PRO A 118 -17.11 -6.72 -19.31
N ILE A 119 -16.90 -6.93 -20.61
CA ILE A 119 -15.61 -6.64 -21.25
C ILE A 119 -15.31 -5.15 -21.04
N ILE A 120 -14.10 -4.85 -20.57
CA ILE A 120 -13.60 -3.50 -20.42
C ILE A 120 -13.33 -2.96 -21.83
N PRO A 121 -13.97 -1.85 -22.24
CA PRO A 121 -13.80 -1.28 -23.56
C PRO A 121 -12.47 -0.49 -23.64
N THR A 122 -11.34 -1.18 -23.44
CA THR A 122 -10.02 -0.55 -23.30
C THR A 122 -9.65 0.26 -24.53
N ARG A 123 -10.01 -0.22 -25.73
CA ARG A 123 -9.72 0.49 -26.98
C ARG A 123 -10.51 1.80 -27.05
N GLU A 124 -11.81 1.74 -26.78
CA GLU A 124 -12.69 2.91 -26.79
C GLU A 124 -12.26 3.94 -25.73
N ILE A 125 -11.85 3.47 -24.55
CA ILE A 125 -11.28 4.34 -23.52
C ILE A 125 -10.01 4.99 -24.05
N MET A 126 -9.06 4.24 -24.62
CA MET A 126 -7.81 4.78 -25.15
C MET A 126 -8.03 5.79 -26.30
N GLU A 127 -8.99 5.52 -27.19
CA GLU A 127 -9.39 6.41 -28.29
C GLU A 127 -9.86 7.79 -27.78
N SER A 128 -10.30 7.91 -26.53
CA SER A 128 -10.64 9.20 -25.92
C SER A 128 -9.43 10.03 -25.46
N PHE A 129 -8.23 9.44 -25.40
CA PHE A 129 -7.00 10.09 -24.93
C PHE A 129 -5.90 10.20 -25.99
N VAL A 130 -5.91 9.33 -26.99
CA VAL A 130 -4.87 9.27 -28.03
C VAL A 130 -5.49 9.13 -29.42
N ASP A 131 -4.79 9.66 -30.43
CA ASP A 131 -5.22 9.54 -31.82
C ASP A 131 -5.21 8.07 -32.27
N SER A 132 -6.22 7.68 -33.08
CA SER A 132 -6.41 6.29 -33.49
C SER A 132 -5.21 5.68 -34.22
N ALA A 133 -4.42 6.50 -34.92
CA ALA A 133 -3.22 6.06 -35.62
C ALA A 133 -2.11 5.57 -34.68
N SER A 134 -2.11 6.03 -33.42
CA SER A 134 -1.09 5.71 -32.41
C SER A 134 -1.51 4.56 -31.49
N LEU A 135 -2.74 4.03 -31.61
CA LEU A 135 -3.25 2.99 -30.71
C LEU A 135 -2.44 1.70 -30.78
N GLU A 136 -1.97 1.32 -31.97
CA GLU A 136 -1.22 0.08 -32.18
C GLU A 136 0.19 0.14 -31.56
N ASP A 137 0.71 1.34 -31.31
CA ASP A 137 2.01 1.55 -30.67
C ASP A 137 1.94 1.54 -29.13
N ILE A 138 0.73 1.57 -28.55
CA ILE A 138 0.55 1.63 -27.09
C ILE A 138 0.52 0.21 -26.51
N LYS A 139 1.51 -0.08 -25.67
CA LYS A 139 1.63 -1.37 -24.98
C LYS A 139 0.87 -1.43 -23.65
N ASP A 140 0.75 -0.29 -22.97
CA ASP A 140 0.16 -0.19 -21.64
C ASP A 140 -0.61 1.12 -21.50
N PHE A 141 -1.82 1.04 -20.95
CA PHE A 141 -2.66 2.20 -20.65
C PHE A 141 -3.22 2.12 -19.24
N GLY A 142 -3.20 3.25 -18.54
CA GLY A 142 -3.79 3.41 -17.22
C GLY A 142 -4.10 4.88 -16.97
N TRP A 143 -4.95 5.14 -15.98
CA TRP A 143 -5.33 6.48 -15.57
C TRP A 143 -5.34 6.59 -14.06
N GLN A 144 -5.20 7.82 -13.57
CA GLN A 144 -5.16 8.12 -12.16
C GLN A 144 -6.10 9.27 -11.84
N TYR A 145 -6.74 9.22 -10.67
CA TYR A 145 -7.32 10.39 -10.04
C TYR A 145 -6.99 10.44 -8.55
N THR A 146 -7.05 11.64 -7.98
CA THR A 146 -6.84 11.87 -6.55
C THR A 146 -8.02 12.66 -5.99
N LEU A 147 -8.60 12.16 -4.90
CA LEU A 147 -9.65 12.83 -4.14
C LEU A 147 -9.03 13.51 -2.93
N ALA A 148 -9.16 14.84 -2.83
CA ALA A 148 -8.86 15.58 -1.62
C ALA A 148 -10.10 15.58 -0.71
N LYS A 149 -9.97 14.97 0.47
CA LYS A 149 -11.03 14.91 1.49
C LYS A 149 -10.62 15.67 2.73
N ASP A 150 -11.60 16.03 3.55
CA ASP A 150 -11.36 16.61 4.88
C ASP A 150 -10.49 17.88 4.83
N LYS A 151 -10.76 18.76 3.85
CA LYS A 151 -9.99 19.99 3.56
C LYS A 151 -8.50 19.73 3.31
N GLY A 152 -8.16 18.60 2.69
CA GLY A 152 -6.78 18.23 2.34
C GLY A 152 -6.04 17.46 3.44
N ARG A 153 -6.69 17.17 4.57
CA ARG A 153 -6.11 16.30 5.61
C ARG A 153 -6.01 14.84 5.18
N ARG A 154 -6.81 14.42 4.20
CA ARG A 154 -6.73 13.10 3.60
C ARG A 154 -6.73 13.21 2.08
N THR A 155 -5.84 12.47 1.44
CA THR A 155 -5.85 12.26 0.00
C THR A 155 -6.04 10.78 -0.30
N GLU A 156 -6.86 10.49 -1.30
CA GLU A 156 -7.09 9.13 -1.77
C GLU A 156 -6.76 9.11 -3.26
N THR A 157 -5.68 8.42 -3.63
CA THR A 157 -5.23 8.31 -5.02
C THR A 157 -5.51 6.90 -5.51
N TYR A 158 -6.12 6.81 -6.68
CA TYR A 158 -6.44 5.55 -7.33
C TYR A 158 -5.84 5.55 -8.71
N PHE A 159 -4.96 4.59 -8.97
CA PHE A 159 -4.41 4.33 -10.30
C PHE A 159 -5.01 3.03 -10.83
N PHE A 160 -5.57 3.09 -12.02
CA PHE A 160 -6.25 1.97 -12.68
C PHE A 160 -5.49 1.59 -13.94
N LYS A 161 -5.40 0.29 -14.18
CA LYS A 161 -4.83 -0.26 -15.40
C LYS A 161 -5.66 -1.46 -15.84
N ALA A 162 -6.12 -1.46 -17.08
CA ALA A 162 -6.67 -2.68 -17.67
C ALA A 162 -5.53 -3.68 -17.84
N VAL A 163 -5.66 -4.87 -17.26
CA VAL A 163 -4.64 -5.94 -17.36
C VAL A 163 -5.06 -7.05 -18.31
N SER A 164 -6.37 -7.22 -18.49
CA SER A 164 -6.96 -8.09 -19.52
C SER A 164 -8.35 -7.54 -19.88
N PRO A 165 -9.03 -8.08 -20.92
CA PRO A 165 -10.35 -7.61 -21.31
C PRO A 165 -11.42 -7.69 -20.22
N ILE A 166 -11.19 -8.42 -19.12
CA ILE A 166 -12.14 -8.60 -18.03
C ILE A 166 -11.54 -8.32 -16.65
N GLU A 167 -10.31 -7.80 -16.60
CA GLU A 167 -9.62 -7.49 -15.35
C GLU A 167 -8.97 -6.12 -15.36
N TYR A 168 -9.03 -5.44 -14.22
CA TYR A 168 -8.25 -4.25 -13.96
C TYR A 168 -7.48 -4.38 -12.65
N SER A 169 -6.28 -3.82 -12.68
CA SER A 169 -5.47 -3.58 -11.50
C SER A 169 -5.76 -2.20 -10.96
N ILE A 170 -5.91 -2.10 -9.65
CA ILE A 170 -6.01 -0.85 -8.90
C ILE A 170 -4.84 -0.79 -7.94
N HIS A 171 -4.06 0.28 -8.03
CA HIS A 171 -3.20 0.74 -6.95
C HIS A 171 -3.93 1.86 -6.21
N ALA A 172 -4.36 1.59 -4.98
CA ALA A 172 -5.03 2.55 -4.12
C ALA A 172 -4.08 3.02 -3.01
N ASN A 173 -3.86 4.33 -2.93
CA ASN A 173 -3.07 5.00 -1.90
C ASN A 173 -4.00 5.89 -1.06
N PHE A 174 -4.03 5.65 0.24
CA PHE A 174 -4.72 6.48 1.21
C PHE A 174 -3.67 7.18 2.07
N HIS A 175 -3.63 8.50 2.02
CA HIS A 175 -2.66 9.30 2.76
C HIS A 175 -3.37 10.23 3.74
N PHE A 176 -2.91 10.23 4.98
CA PHE A 176 -3.45 10.99 6.10
C PHE A 176 -2.37 11.92 6.62
N ASN A 177 -2.57 13.23 6.45
CA ASN A 177 -1.66 14.27 6.92
C ASN A 177 -1.91 14.55 8.41
N GLU A 178 -1.56 13.58 9.25
CA GLU A 178 -1.75 13.59 10.68
C GLU A 178 -0.46 13.18 11.39
N THR A 179 -0.09 13.94 12.43
CA THR A 179 1.16 13.74 13.17
C THR A 179 1.04 12.77 14.34
N THR A 180 -0.16 12.22 14.55
CA THR A 180 -0.45 11.25 15.61
C THR A 180 -1.04 10.01 14.96
N LEU A 181 -0.45 8.86 15.25
CA LEU A 181 -1.02 7.59 14.80
C LEU A 181 -2.24 7.24 15.66
N PRO A 182 -3.30 6.69 15.05
CA PRO A 182 -4.41 6.11 15.80
C PRO A 182 -3.94 4.96 16.70
N SER A 183 -4.77 4.60 17.68
CA SER A 183 -4.54 3.38 18.47
C SER A 183 -4.53 2.13 17.58
N ASN A 184 -3.97 1.03 18.06
CA ASN A 184 -3.89 -0.22 17.29
C ASN A 184 -5.23 -0.65 16.70
N THR A 185 -6.30 -0.63 17.50
CA THR A 185 -7.65 -1.01 17.07
C THR A 185 -8.19 -0.05 16.01
N GLU A 186 -7.98 1.26 16.17
CA GLU A 186 -8.44 2.27 15.22
C GLU A 186 -7.67 2.20 13.90
N LEU A 187 -6.35 2.01 13.97
CA LEU A 187 -5.48 1.90 12.80
C LEU A 187 -5.82 0.65 11.97
N GLN A 188 -6.00 -0.48 12.65
CA GLN A 188 -6.41 -1.75 12.03
C GLN A 188 -7.79 -1.63 11.38
N ALA A 189 -8.77 -1.08 12.10
CA ALA A 189 -10.11 -0.85 11.55
C ALA A 189 -10.08 0.12 10.36
N ALA A 190 -9.24 1.16 10.40
CA ALA A 190 -9.07 2.09 9.30
C ALA A 190 -8.43 1.42 8.07
N PHE A 191 -7.41 0.58 8.28
CA PHE A 191 -6.77 -0.22 7.23
C PHE A 191 -7.81 -1.09 6.50
N GLU A 192 -8.53 -1.91 7.25
CA GLU A 192 -9.62 -2.76 6.71
C GLU A 192 -10.69 -1.95 5.97
N LYS A 193 -11.18 -0.89 6.59
CA LYS A 193 -12.22 -0.05 6.02
C LYS A 193 -11.77 0.59 4.69
N LYS A 194 -10.51 1.01 4.60
CA LYS A 194 -9.99 1.63 3.37
C LYS A 194 -9.86 0.64 2.22
N TYR A 195 -9.45 -0.59 2.50
CA TYR A 195 -9.45 -1.67 1.50
C TYR A 195 -10.86 -1.99 0.97
N ILE A 196 -11.87 -2.00 1.85
CA ILE A 196 -13.27 -2.20 1.43
C ILE A 196 -13.73 -1.01 0.57
N SER A 197 -13.41 0.22 0.98
CA SER A 197 -13.82 1.41 0.22
C SER A 197 -13.16 1.54 -1.16
N THR A 198 -12.09 0.79 -1.45
CA THR A 198 -11.55 0.73 -2.81
C THR A 198 -12.56 0.17 -3.80
N ASP A 199 -13.52 -0.64 -3.36
CA ASP A 199 -14.59 -1.16 -4.23
C ASP A 199 -15.49 -0.02 -4.75
N ASP A 200 -15.72 1.02 -3.94
CA ASP A 200 -16.52 2.19 -4.32
C ASP A 200 -15.84 2.99 -5.45
N SER A 201 -14.51 2.90 -5.57
CA SER A 201 -13.76 3.58 -6.64
C SER A 201 -14.17 3.11 -8.05
N LEU A 202 -14.66 1.87 -8.16
CA LEU A 202 -15.17 1.28 -9.39
C LEU A 202 -16.56 1.81 -9.77
N LEU A 203 -17.35 2.29 -8.80
CA LEU A 203 -18.65 2.91 -9.09
C LEU A 203 -18.50 4.25 -9.82
N HIS A 204 -17.35 4.92 -9.64
CA HIS A 204 -17.00 6.13 -10.37
C HIS A 204 -16.52 5.86 -11.80
N MET A 205 -16.31 4.58 -12.17
CA MET A 205 -15.91 4.14 -13.50
C MET A 205 -17.14 3.67 -14.29
N SER A 206 -18.09 4.57 -14.50
CA SER A 206 -19.17 4.32 -15.46
C SER A 206 -18.64 4.53 -16.88
N PHE A 207 -18.24 3.44 -17.54
CA PHE A 207 -18.02 3.43 -18.99
C PHE A 207 -19.39 3.31 -19.65
N SER A 208 -19.83 4.41 -20.27
CA SER A 208 -21.05 4.48 -21.09
C SER A 208 -20.80 4.00 -22.50
#